data_AF-A0A0C9UEV5-F1
#
_entry.id   AF-A0A0C9UEV5-F1
#
_cell.length_a   1.000
_cell.length_b   1.000
_cell.length_c   1.000
_cell.angle_alpha   90.00
_cell.angle_beta   90.00
_cell.angle_gamma   90.00
#
_symmetry.space_group_name_H-M   'P 1'
#
loop_
_entity.id
_entity.type
_entity.pdbx_description
1 polymer ?
#
loop_
_entity_poly.entity_id
_entity_poly.type
_entity_poly.pdbx_seq_one_letter_code
_entity_poly.pdbx_strand_id
1 'polypeptide(L)'
;LLDLPLELLEWAISCIELPNDLLYLACTCRALSKLVIPHHLEYRHIRTDASNQTLWDHLASKPGLASRVHHLELRDFMLKDEHPWP
;
A
#
# COMPACT_ATOMS: atom_id res chain seq x y z
N LEU A 1 0.05 23.97 3.66
CA LEU A 1 0.24 22.50 3.77
C LEU A 1 1.67 22.10 3.38
N LEU A 2 2.19 22.60 2.25
CA LEU A 2 3.56 22.27 1.81
C LEU A 2 4.67 22.98 2.60
N ASP A 3 4.33 24.00 3.39
CA ASP A 3 5.27 24.67 4.29
C ASP A 3 5.44 23.94 5.64
N LEU A 4 4.73 22.82 5.84
CA LEU A 4 4.90 21.98 7.02
C LEU A 4 6.16 21.12 6.89
N PRO A 5 6.82 20.77 8.02
CA PRO A 5 7.81 19.70 8.05
C PRO A 5 7.29 18.42 7.39
N LEU A 6 8.18 17.72 6.70
CA LEU A 6 7.84 16.51 5.96
C LEU A 6 7.20 15.45 6.87
N GLU A 7 7.68 15.32 8.10
CA GLU A 7 7.21 14.35 9.08
C GLU A 7 5.74 14.60 9.46
N LEU A 8 5.35 15.86 9.61
CA LEU A 8 3.96 16.22 9.91
C LEU A 8 3.06 15.98 8.70
N LEU A 9 3.57 16.23 7.50
CA LEU A 9 2.84 15.98 6.27
C LEU A 9 2.65 14.47 6.04
N GLU A 10 3.70 13.65 6.24
CA GLU A 10 3.61 12.20 6.18
C GLU A 10 2.64 11.64 7.22
N TRP A 11 2.66 12.18 8.44
CA TRP A 11 1.71 11.81 9.48
C TRP A 11 0.26 12.14 9.07
N ALA A 12 0.00 13.36 8.57
CA ALA A 12 -1.33 13.75 8.10
C ALA A 12 -1.83 12.85 6.94
N ILE A 13 -0.96 12.53 5.98
CA ILE A 13 -1.27 11.60 4.88
C ILE A 13 -1.55 10.19 5.43
N SER A 14 -0.80 9.75 6.45
CA SER A 14 -0.97 8.43 7.06
C SER A 14 -2.37 8.23 7.68
N CYS A 15 -3.01 9.31 8.16
CA CYS A 15 -4.36 9.29 8.71
C CYS A 15 -5.48 9.11 7.67
N ILE A 16 -5.17 9.23 6.36
CA ILE A 16 -6.19 9.06 5.30
C ILE A 16 -6.32 7.57 4.97
N GLU A 17 -7.42 6.95 5.39
CA GLU A 17 -7.62 5.50 5.26
C GLU A 17 -8.02 5.07 3.85
N LEU A 18 -8.87 5.86 3.18
CA LEU A 18 -9.45 5.49 1.89
C LEU A 18 -8.47 5.73 0.74
N PRO A 19 -8.19 4.73 -0.12
CA PRO A 19 -7.31 4.90 -1.28
C PRO A 19 -7.77 6.00 -2.24
N ASN A 20 -9.09 6.18 -2.41
CA ASN A 20 -9.65 7.21 -3.29
C ASN A 20 -9.30 8.62 -2.80
N ASP A 21 -9.35 8.87 -1.49
CA ASP A 21 -9.03 10.17 -0.91
C ASP A 21 -7.54 10.50 -1.04
N LEU A 22 -6.67 9.49 -0.90
CA LEU A 22 -5.24 9.63 -1.20
C LEU A 22 -4.99 9.94 -2.66
N LEU A 23 -5.71 9.29 -3.58
CA LEU A 23 -5.60 9.58 -5.01
C LEU A 23 -6.06 11.01 -5.31
N TYR A 24 -7.18 11.45 -4.75
CA TYR A 24 -7.63 12.84 -4.89
C TYR A 24 -6.61 13.83 -4.34
N LEU A 25 -6.00 13.54 -3.18
CA LEU A 25 -4.94 14.35 -2.60
C LEU A 25 -3.72 14.42 -3.54
N ALA A 26 -3.28 13.28 -4.08
CA ALA A 26 -2.15 13.18 -5.01
C ALA A 26 -2.38 14.01 -6.28
N CYS A 27 -3.63 14.10 -6.75
CA CYS A 27 -4.01 14.85 -7.94
C CYS A 27 -4.00 16.38 -7.73
N THR A 28 -3.97 16.88 -6.50
CA THR A 28 -4.00 18.33 -6.25
C THR A 28 -2.72 19.04 -6.68
N CYS A 29 -1.54 18.43 -6.50
CA CYS A 29 -0.27 19.01 -6.94
C CYS A 29 0.85 17.96 -7.10
N ARG A 30 1.90 18.33 -7.86
CA ARG A 30 3.05 17.43 -8.12
C ARG A 30 3.82 17.04 -6.86
N ALA A 31 3.88 17.91 -5.85
CA ALA A 31 4.59 17.60 -4.60
C ALA A 31 3.87 16.50 -3.81
N LEU A 32 2.54 16.63 -3.66
CA LEU A 32 1.71 15.62 -3.01
C LEU A 32 1.65 14.33 -3.80
N SER A 33 1.61 14.41 -5.14
CA SER A 33 1.72 13.23 -6.01
C SER A 33 2.96 12.39 -5.70
N LYS A 34 4.14 13.03 -5.57
CA LYS A 34 5.41 12.34 -5.25
C LYS A 34 5.46 11.73 -3.85
N LEU A 35 4.76 12.35 -2.90
CA LEU A 35 4.68 11.83 -1.54
C LEU A 35 3.72 10.64 -1.47
N VAL A 36 2.53 10.76 -2.04
CA VAL A 36 1.48 9.75 -1.95
C VAL A 36 1.76 8.54 -2.85
N ILE A 37 2.28 8.75 -4.05
CA ILE A 37 2.49 7.69 -5.05
C ILE A 37 4.00 7.53 -5.31
N PRO A 38 4.57 6.33 -5.11
CA PRO A 38 3.93 5.07 -4.71
C PRO A 38 3.74 4.90 -3.18
N HIS A 39 4.34 5.76 -2.36
CA HIS A 39 4.71 5.45 -0.97
C HIS A 39 3.56 5.30 0.04
N HIS A 40 2.35 5.78 -0.27
CA HIS A 40 1.16 5.58 0.57
C HIS A 40 0.08 4.83 -0.19
N LEU A 41 -0.22 5.24 -1.42
CA LEU A 41 -1.36 4.69 -2.17
C LEU A 41 -1.20 3.19 -2.45
N GLU A 42 -0.02 2.75 -2.91
CA GLU A 42 0.23 1.35 -3.25
C GLU A 42 0.28 0.44 -2.02
N TYR A 43 0.57 1.02 -0.85
CA TYR A 43 0.65 0.26 0.39
C TYR A 43 -0.71 0.15 1.08
N ARG A 44 -1.70 1.02 0.80
CA ARG A 44 -3.01 0.94 1.49
C ARG A 44 -3.70 -0.41 1.30
N HIS A 45 -3.59 -0.97 0.10
CA HIS A 45 -4.21 -2.23 -0.22
C HIS A 45 -3.28 -3.10 -1.05
N ILE A 46 -2.73 -4.12 -0.42
CA ILE A 46 -1.89 -5.11 -1.07
C ILE A 46 -2.73 -6.35 -1.36
N ARG A 47 -2.72 -6.78 -2.62
CA ARG A 47 -3.29 -8.05 -3.07
C ARG A 47 -2.16 -8.92 -3.57
N THR A 48 -1.89 -10.05 -2.92
CA THR A 48 -0.79 -10.93 -3.30
C THR A 48 -1.12 -12.39 -3.02
N ASP A 49 -0.28 -13.28 -3.53
CA ASP A 49 -0.20 -14.67 -3.09
C ASP A 49 0.70 -14.77 -1.84
N ALA A 50 0.41 -15.75 -0.97
CA ALA A 50 1.18 -16.01 0.25
C ALA A 50 2.62 -16.47 -0.01
N SER A 51 2.90 -17.07 -1.16
CA SER A 51 4.22 -17.51 -1.60
C SER A 51 5.08 -16.39 -2.20
N ASN A 52 4.60 -15.15 -2.26
CA ASN A 52 5.35 -14.01 -2.78
C ASN A 52 6.46 -13.55 -1.81
N GLN A 53 7.53 -14.34 -1.72
CA GLN A 53 8.65 -14.10 -0.81
C GLN A 53 9.30 -12.73 -1.04
N THR A 54 9.42 -12.29 -2.30
CA THR A 54 9.98 -10.99 -2.66
C THR A 54 9.22 -9.83 -2.00
N LEU A 55 7.89 -9.91 -1.96
CA LEU A 55 7.08 -8.89 -1.29
C LEU A 55 7.30 -8.92 0.23
N TRP A 56 7.31 -10.12 0.82
CA TRP A 56 7.52 -10.27 2.27
C TRP A 56 8.89 -9.78 2.71
N ASP A 57 9.94 -10.10 1.96
CA ASP A 57 11.31 -9.60 2.20
C ASP A 57 11.38 -8.08 2.06
N HIS A 58 10.68 -7.50 1.08
CA HIS A 58 10.61 -6.05 0.91
C HIS A 58 9.86 -5.35 2.05
N LEU A 59 8.75 -5.92 2.53
CA LEU A 59 8.01 -5.37 3.68
C LEU A 59 8.80 -5.53 4.98
N ALA A 60 9.44 -6.69 5.20
CA ALA A 60 10.28 -6.95 6.37
C ALA A 60 11.49 -6.01 6.44
N SER A 61 12.12 -5.71 5.29
CA SER A 61 13.27 -4.80 5.24
C SER A 61 12.89 -3.31 5.37
N LYS A 62 11.61 -2.95 5.21
CA LYS A 62 11.14 -1.56 5.21
C LYS A 62 9.93 -1.38 6.14
N PRO A 63 10.14 -1.43 7.47
CA PRO A 63 9.04 -1.37 8.44
C PRO A 63 8.17 -0.10 8.32
N GLY A 64 8.76 1.04 7.93
CA GLY A 64 8.00 2.28 7.72
C GLY A 64 7.07 2.28 6.51
N LEU A 65 7.31 1.43 5.50
CA LEU A 65 6.37 1.20 4.41
C LEU A 65 5.38 0.09 4.77
N ALA A 66 5.84 -0.94 5.46
CA ALA A 66 4.97 -2.01 5.97
C ALA A 66 3.90 -1.49 6.93
N SER A 67 4.21 -0.51 7.76
CA SER A 67 3.22 0.12 8.65
C SER A 67 2.12 0.91 7.91
N ARG A 68 2.28 1.16 6.61
CA ARG A 68 1.29 1.83 5.76
C ARG A 68 0.29 0.85 5.14
N VAL A 69 0.49 -0.46 5.38
CA VAL A 69 -0.43 -1.52 4.93
C VAL A 69 -1.67 -1.55 5.82
N HIS A 70 -2.82 -1.23 5.22
CA HIS A 70 -4.10 -1.21 5.92
C HIS A 70 -4.95 -2.43 5.59
N HIS A 71 -4.88 -2.89 4.34
CA HIS A 71 -5.60 -4.07 3.91
C HIS A 71 -4.68 -5.01 3.12
N LEU A 72 -4.62 -6.26 3.55
CA LEU A 72 -3.90 -7.33 2.89
C LEU A 72 -4.90 -8.41 2.48
N GLU A 73 -5.03 -8.62 1.17
CA GLU A 73 -5.78 -9.76 0.63
C GLU A 73 -4.78 -10.80 0.11
N LEU A 74 -4.83 -11.99 0.70
CA LEU A 74 -4.12 -13.16 0.21
C LEU A 74 -5.03 -13.91 -0.76
N ARG A 75 -4.57 -14.12 -1.99
CA ARG A 75 -5.22 -15.06 -2.90
C ARG A 75 -4.43 -16.35 -2.87
N ASP A 76 -5.09 -17.43 -2.47
CA ASP A 76 -4.54 -18.77 -2.58
C ASP A 76 -4.87 -19.30 -3.97
N PHE A 77 -3.88 -19.35 -4.86
CA PHE A 77 -4.04 -19.98 -6.17
C PHE A 77 -3.78 -21.50 -6.13
N MET A 78 -3.33 -22.04 -4.99
CA MET A 78 -2.94 -23.45 -4.83
C MET A 78 -4.13 -24.37 -4.52
N LEU A 79 -5.31 -23.83 -4.20
CA LEU A 79 -6.56 -24.60 -4.02
C LEU A 79 -7.31 -24.89 -5.35
N LYS A 80 -6.68 -24.68 -6.51
CA LYS A 80 -7.33 -24.95 -7.82
C LYS A 80 -7.00 -26.31 -8.44
N ASP A 81 -6.13 -27.11 -7.83
CA ASP A 81 -5.71 -28.41 -8.37
C ASP A 81 -6.29 -29.63 -7.65
N GLU A 82 -7.28 -29.46 -6.77
CA GLU A 82 -8.05 -30.57 -6.20
C GLU A 82 -9.50 -30.53 -6.69
N HIS A 83 -9.72 -30.89 -7.95
CA HIS A 83 -10.84 -31.75 -8.39
C HIS A 83 -10.79 -31.97 -9.91
N PRO A 84 -10.22 -33.09 -10.37
CA PRO A 84 -10.54 -33.62 -11.69
C PRO A 84 -11.83 -34.46 -11.60
N TRP A 85 -12.90 -33.98 -12.26
CA TRP A 85 -14.07 -34.74 -12.76
C TRP A 85 -15.27 -34.98 -11.79
N PRO A 86 -16.46 -35.37 -12.30
CA PRO A 86 -16.73 -36.22 -13.48
C PRO A 86 -16.69 -35.51 -14.84
#